data_AF-A0A7G4REZ2-F1
#
_entry.id   AF-A0A7G4REZ2-F1
#
_cell.length_a   1.000
_cell.length_b   1.000
_cell.length_c   1.000
_cell.angle_alpha   90.00
_cell.angle_beta   90.00
_cell.angle_gamma   90.00
#
_symmetry.space_group_name_H-M   'P 1'
#
loop_
_entity.id
_entity.type
_entity.pdbx_description
1 polymer ?
#
loop_
_entity_poly.entity_id
_entity_poly.type
_entity_poly.pdbx_seq_one_letter_code
_entity_poly.pdbx_strand_id
1 'polypeptide(L)'
;MSPRGGKRIGAGRPRGEPTKAVRLTVSQLAELERVKNRKSYQLPVFASKIQAGFPSPADDYIEGYLDLNTKFIKHPSATFVLQAIGDSMVEAGIFSGDWLLVDRSIEPSDGRIVIAAVNGELTVKRLSKKGGVVQLLPANPKFKPIEITEENEMVIWGVVTLVLHELA
;
A
#
# COMPACT_ATOMS: atom_id res chain seq x y z
N MET A 1 45.59 22.39 -32.24
CA MET A 1 45.08 21.03 -31.97
C MET A 1 44.84 20.91 -30.47
N SER A 2 43.58 20.89 -30.01
CA SER A 2 43.28 20.78 -28.57
C SER A 2 43.66 19.39 -28.02
N PRO A 3 44.30 19.30 -26.84
CA PRO A 3 44.77 18.02 -26.32
C PRO A 3 43.62 17.20 -25.74
N ARG A 4 43.75 15.88 -25.90
CA ARG A 4 42.83 14.82 -25.49
C ARG A 4 42.31 15.02 -24.05
N GLY A 5 41.00 14.84 -23.87
CA GLY A 5 40.29 15.00 -22.60
C GLY A 5 40.97 14.23 -21.45
N GLY A 6 41.42 14.96 -20.44
CA GLY A 6 42.04 14.40 -19.24
C GLY A 6 41.05 13.63 -18.36
N LYS A 7 41.58 12.73 -17.54
CA LYS A 7 40.84 11.97 -16.53
C LYS A 7 40.14 12.93 -15.56
N ARG A 8 38.81 12.94 -15.55
CA ARG A 8 38.03 13.73 -14.58
C ARG A 8 38.24 13.18 -13.17
N ILE A 9 38.48 14.07 -12.20
CA ILE A 9 38.55 13.71 -10.78
C ILE A 9 37.19 13.12 -10.38
N GLY A 10 37.19 11.91 -9.84
CA GLY A 10 35.97 11.16 -9.52
C GLY A 10 35.42 10.25 -10.63
N ALA A 11 36.06 10.19 -11.81
CA ALA A 11 35.68 9.22 -12.84
C ALA A 11 36.34 7.84 -12.61
N GLY A 12 35.49 6.82 -12.45
CA GLY A 12 35.88 5.41 -12.26
C GLY A 12 35.41 4.83 -10.91
N ARG A 13 35.31 3.50 -10.84
CA ARG A 13 34.96 2.77 -9.62
C ARG A 13 36.02 3.02 -8.53
N PRO A 14 35.63 3.33 -7.27
CA PRO A 14 36.57 3.47 -6.15
C PRO A 14 37.47 2.22 -6.04
N ARG A 15 38.78 2.43 -5.89
CA ARG A 15 39.74 1.33 -5.67
C ARG A 15 39.44 0.70 -4.31
N GLY A 16 39.04 -0.57 -4.29
CA GLY A 16 38.96 -1.36 -3.05
C GLY A 16 37.96 -2.51 -3.09
N GLU A 17 36.84 -2.35 -3.79
CA GLU A 17 35.84 -3.42 -3.83
C GLU A 17 36.00 -4.30 -5.07
N PRO A 18 36.28 -5.61 -4.93
CA PRO A 18 36.35 -6.52 -6.05
C PRO A 18 34.99 -6.62 -6.77
N THR A 19 35.00 -6.54 -8.09
CA THR A 19 33.80 -6.82 -8.90
C THR A 19 33.58 -8.33 -8.93
N LYS A 20 32.58 -8.83 -8.20
CA LYS A 20 32.15 -10.23 -8.29
C LYS A 20 31.11 -10.36 -9.41
N ALA A 21 31.49 -10.99 -10.50
CA ALA A 21 30.52 -11.38 -11.53
C ALA A 21 29.61 -12.47 -10.96
N VAL A 22 28.31 -12.24 -10.97
CA VAL A 22 27.29 -13.22 -10.55
C VAL A 22 26.58 -13.71 -11.81
N ARG A 23 26.51 -15.03 -12.00
CA ARG A 23 25.71 -15.65 -13.07
C ARG A 23 24.27 -15.76 -12.57
N LEU A 24 23.34 -15.18 -13.32
CA LEU A 24 21.91 -15.24 -13.04
C LEU A 24 21.21 -16.01 -14.16
N THR A 25 20.14 -16.72 -13.83
CA THR A 25 19.31 -17.39 -14.83
C THR A 25 18.49 -16.36 -15.60
N VAL A 26 18.10 -16.69 -16.83
CA VAL A 26 17.26 -15.79 -17.66
C VAL A 26 15.93 -15.46 -16.96
N SER A 27 15.39 -16.40 -16.18
CA SER A 27 14.20 -16.19 -15.35
C SER A 27 14.35 -15.10 -14.28
N GLN A 28 15.57 -14.86 -13.80
CA GLN A 28 15.87 -13.82 -12.80
C GLN A 28 16.03 -12.43 -13.42
N LEU A 29 16.10 -12.31 -14.75
CA LEU A 29 16.26 -11.00 -15.41
C LEU A 29 15.06 -10.09 -15.19
N ALA A 30 13.84 -10.62 -15.18
CA ALA A 30 12.63 -9.85 -14.91
C ALA A 30 12.62 -9.25 -13.50
N GLU A 31 13.14 -9.98 -12.52
CA GLU A 31 13.29 -9.49 -11.15
C GLU A 31 14.39 -8.44 -11.04
N LEU A 32 15.50 -8.63 -11.76
CA LEU A 32 16.59 -7.65 -11.83
C LEU A 32 16.15 -6.33 -12.48
N GLU A 33 15.36 -6.40 -13.55
CA GLU A 33 14.74 -5.25 -14.21
C GLU A 33 13.84 -4.48 -13.24
N ARG A 34 12.98 -5.18 -12.48
CA ARG A 34 12.12 -4.58 -11.45
C ARG A 34 12.91 -3.88 -10.35
N VAL A 35 14.03 -4.45 -9.91
CA VAL A 35 14.91 -3.84 -8.90
C VAL A 35 15.66 -2.63 -9.46
N LYS A 36 16.19 -2.72 -10.70
CA LYS A 36 16.90 -1.62 -11.36
C LYS A 36 15.99 -0.41 -11.64
N ASN A 37 14.73 -0.65 -12.00
CA ASN A 37 13.78 0.39 -12.41
C ASN A 37 12.78 0.78 -11.32
N ARG A 38 13.14 0.68 -10.03
CA ARG A 38 12.37 1.35 -8.97
C ARG A 38 12.44 2.87 -9.17
N LYS A 39 11.55 3.41 -9.99
CA LYS A 39 11.29 4.84 -10.08
C LYS A 39 10.67 5.26 -8.75
N SER A 40 11.41 6.03 -7.96
CA SER A 40 10.85 6.75 -6.82
C SER A 40 10.13 7.98 -7.38
N TYR A 41 8.83 8.06 -7.11
CA TYR A 41 8.02 9.22 -7.47
C TYR A 41 8.05 10.17 -6.28
N GLN A 42 8.92 11.18 -6.35
CA GLN A 42 9.03 12.23 -5.34
C GLN A 42 8.06 13.34 -5.69
N LEU A 43 6.94 13.43 -4.98
CA LEU A 43 5.94 14.48 -5.17
C LEU A 43 6.23 15.63 -4.19
N PRO A 44 6.20 16.90 -4.61
CA PRO A 44 6.40 18.02 -3.69
C PRO A 44 5.27 18.07 -2.66
N VAL A 45 5.63 18.33 -1.41
CA VAL A 45 4.70 18.56 -0.31
C VAL A 45 4.79 20.02 0.09
N PHE A 46 3.66 20.71 0.05
CA PHE A 46 3.54 22.09 0.51
C PHE A 46 3.49 22.15 2.03
N ALA A 47 4.16 23.15 2.62
CA ALA A 47 4.28 23.35 4.06
C ALA A 47 2.95 23.75 4.70
N SER A 48 2.12 24.48 3.95
CA SER A 48 0.78 24.84 4.39
C SER A 48 -0.15 23.63 4.30
N LYS A 49 -0.68 23.18 5.45
CA LYS A 49 -1.81 22.24 5.45
C LYS A 49 -3.01 22.91 4.80
N ILE A 50 -3.61 22.23 3.83
CA ILE A 50 -4.80 22.72 3.14
C ILE A 50 -6.03 22.39 3.99
N GLN A 51 -6.85 23.40 4.29
CA GLN A 51 -8.14 23.18 4.94
C GLN A 51 -9.15 22.65 3.93
N ALA A 52 -9.91 21.62 4.31
CA ALA A 52 -11.07 21.16 3.55
C ALA A 52 -12.27 22.11 3.80
N GLY A 53 -12.10 23.40 3.50
CA GLY A 53 -13.03 24.48 3.87
C GLY A 53 -12.62 25.84 3.30
N PHE A 54 -12.93 26.93 4.01
CA PHE A 54 -12.62 28.28 3.54
C PHE A 54 -11.10 28.49 3.43
N PRO A 55 -10.57 28.87 2.25
CA PRO A 55 -9.14 28.97 2.06
C PRO A 55 -8.58 30.12 2.89
N SER A 56 -7.56 29.86 3.71
CA SER A 56 -6.70 30.92 4.22
C SER A 56 -5.67 31.29 3.13
N PRO A 57 -5.34 32.58 2.93
CA PRO A 57 -4.16 32.95 2.16
C PRO A 57 -2.94 32.37 2.85
N ALA A 58 -2.27 31.40 2.22
CA ALA A 58 -1.09 30.75 2.75
C ALA A 58 0.02 30.76 1.69
N ASP A 59 1.27 30.86 2.14
CA ASP A 59 2.46 30.87 1.30
C ASP A 59 2.71 29.49 0.66
N ASP A 60 3.00 29.46 -0.65
CA ASP A 60 3.26 28.27 -1.47
C ASP A 60 4.65 27.65 -1.21
N TYR A 61 5.11 27.59 0.04
CA TYR A 61 6.42 27.06 0.37
C TYR A 61 6.44 25.53 0.34
N ILE A 62 7.40 24.93 -0.38
CA ILE A 62 7.59 23.47 -0.43
C ILE A 62 8.41 23.04 0.80
N GLU A 63 7.82 22.17 1.63
CA GLU A 63 8.46 21.63 2.85
C GLU A 63 9.35 20.42 2.56
N GLY A 64 9.06 19.69 1.49
CA GLY A 64 9.84 18.52 1.10
C GLY A 64 9.23 17.74 -0.05
N TYR A 65 9.67 16.49 -0.18
CA TYR A 65 9.16 15.54 -1.16
C TYR A 65 8.66 14.27 -0.47
N LEU A 66 7.60 13.68 -1.04
CA LEU A 66 6.96 12.48 -0.54
C LEU A 66 6.89 11.43 -1.64
N ASP A 67 7.39 10.22 -1.34
CA ASP A 67 7.12 9.02 -2.12
C ASP A 67 6.02 8.21 -1.43
N LEU A 68 4.88 8.09 -2.10
CA LEU A 68 3.69 7.41 -1.58
C LEU A 68 3.95 5.94 -1.26
N ASN A 69 4.84 5.27 -2.02
CA ASN A 69 5.21 3.89 -1.72
C ASN A 69 5.91 3.81 -0.37
N THR A 70 6.90 4.67 -0.14
CA THR A 70 7.63 4.68 1.15
C THR A 70 6.76 5.11 2.31
N LYS A 71 5.75 5.97 2.06
CA LYS A 71 4.85 6.48 3.09
C LYS A 71 3.85 5.44 3.57
N PHE A 72 3.24 4.70 2.64
CA PHE A 72 2.11 3.82 2.94
C PHE A 72 2.46 2.33 2.93
N ILE A 73 3.51 1.92 2.20
CA ILE A 73 3.91 0.50 2.09
C ILE A 73 5.07 0.24 3.04
N LYS A 74 4.75 -0.18 4.27
CA LYS A 74 5.74 -0.54 5.30
C LYS A 74 6.42 -1.88 5.03
N HIS A 75 5.66 -2.86 4.54
CA HIS A 75 6.14 -4.23 4.30
C HIS A 75 5.89 -4.62 2.83
N PRO A 76 6.76 -4.23 1.87
CA PRO A 76 6.52 -4.41 0.44
C PRO A 76 6.27 -5.87 0.01
N SER A 77 6.88 -6.84 0.69
CA SER A 77 6.67 -8.27 0.42
C SER A 77 5.34 -8.83 0.96
N ALA A 78 4.70 -8.11 1.88
CA ALA A 78 3.46 -8.49 2.54
C ALA A 78 2.28 -7.58 2.18
N THR A 79 2.51 -6.57 1.35
CA THR A 79 1.50 -5.60 0.94
C THR A 79 1.01 -5.89 -0.48
N PHE A 80 -0.30 -5.87 -0.68
CA PHE A 80 -0.93 -6.04 -1.98
C PHE A 80 -2.16 -5.14 -2.09
N VAL A 81 -2.70 -5.01 -3.30
CA VAL A 81 -3.89 -4.18 -3.57
C VAL A 81 -5.04 -5.04 -4.06
N LEU A 82 -6.26 -4.65 -3.70
CA LEU A 82 -7.52 -5.22 -4.22
C LEU A 82 -8.46 -4.09 -4.60
N GLN A 83 -9.42 -4.35 -5.49
CA GLN A 83 -10.48 -3.41 -5.80
C GLN A 83 -11.76 -3.80 -5.05
N ALA A 84 -12.38 -2.84 -4.37
CA ALA A 84 -13.64 -3.02 -3.68
C ALA A 84 -14.80 -3.04 -4.68
N ILE A 85 -15.78 -3.92 -4.45
CA ILE A 85 -17.02 -3.98 -5.23
C ILE A 85 -18.21 -4.03 -4.26
N GLY A 86 -19.23 -3.23 -4.55
CA GLY A 86 -20.47 -3.15 -3.79
C GLY A 86 -20.40 -2.22 -2.58
N ASP A 87 -21.52 -2.16 -1.85
CA ASP A 87 -21.82 -1.02 -0.97
C ASP A 87 -21.77 -1.36 0.52
N SER A 88 -21.32 -2.58 0.88
CA SER A 88 -21.42 -3.07 2.26
C SER A 88 -20.57 -2.29 3.27
N MET A 89 -19.67 -1.42 2.81
CA MET A 89 -18.71 -0.69 3.64
C MET A 89 -18.76 0.84 3.44
N VAL A 90 -19.85 1.37 2.86
CA VAL A 90 -19.97 2.81 2.53
C VAL A 90 -19.86 3.74 3.74
N GLU A 91 -20.39 3.36 4.91
CA GLU A 91 -20.27 4.18 6.13
C GLU A 91 -18.85 4.12 6.73
N ALA A 92 -18.01 3.19 6.27
CA ALA A 92 -16.58 3.18 6.56
C ALA A 92 -15.75 3.95 5.52
N GLY A 93 -16.40 4.61 4.56
CA GLY A 93 -15.72 5.37 3.48
C GLY A 93 -15.09 4.47 2.41
N ILE A 94 -15.57 3.23 2.26
CA ILE A 94 -15.17 2.33 1.19
C ILE A 94 -16.33 2.23 0.19
N PHE A 95 -16.10 2.72 -1.02
CA PHE A 95 -17.05 2.73 -2.10
C PHE A 95 -16.69 1.69 -3.16
N SER A 96 -17.68 1.28 -3.95
CA SER A 96 -17.46 0.40 -5.07
C SER A 96 -16.53 1.07 -6.09
N GLY A 97 -15.45 0.38 -6.48
CA GLY A 97 -14.40 0.91 -7.35
C GLY A 97 -13.12 1.30 -6.63
N ASP A 98 -13.14 1.48 -5.31
CA ASP A 98 -11.99 1.90 -4.51
C ASP A 98 -10.86 0.87 -4.54
N TRP A 99 -9.61 1.36 -4.53
CA TRP A 99 -8.45 0.52 -4.33
C TRP A 99 -8.11 0.41 -2.84
N LEU A 100 -8.03 -0.82 -2.36
CA LEU A 100 -7.68 -1.17 -0.99
C LEU A 100 -6.23 -1.60 -0.92
N LEU A 101 -5.41 -0.88 -0.15
CA LEU A 101 -4.07 -1.34 0.22
C LEU A 101 -4.18 -2.28 1.42
N VAL A 102 -3.68 -3.50 1.28
CA VAL A 102 -3.81 -4.56 2.26
C VAL A 102 -2.43 -5.02 2.70
N ASP A 103 -2.19 -5.07 4.01
CA ASP A 103 -0.95 -5.58 4.59
C ASP A 103 -1.25 -6.84 5.41
N ARG A 104 -0.64 -7.96 5.02
CA ARG A 104 -0.80 -9.26 5.71
C ARG A 104 0.14 -9.46 6.88
N SER A 105 1.17 -8.63 7.06
CA SER A 105 2.05 -8.74 8.22
C SER A 105 1.46 -8.07 9.46
N ILE A 106 0.35 -7.35 9.31
CA ILE A 106 -0.36 -6.70 10.40
C ILE A 106 -1.35 -7.69 11.01
N GLU A 107 -1.26 -7.88 12.33
CA GLU A 107 -2.17 -8.75 13.06
C GLU A 107 -3.63 -8.23 13.00
N PRO A 108 -4.60 -9.07 12.61
CA PRO A 108 -6.01 -8.70 12.61
C PRO A 108 -6.60 -8.60 14.03
N SER A 109 -6.97 -7.40 14.44
CA SER A 109 -7.56 -7.09 15.75
C SER A 109 -9.01 -6.60 15.64
N ASP A 110 -9.73 -6.61 16.77
CA ASP A 110 -11.08 -6.04 16.88
C ASP A 110 -11.13 -4.61 16.31
N GLY A 111 -12.21 -4.30 15.61
CA GLY A 111 -12.46 -3.01 14.99
C GLY A 111 -11.70 -2.72 13.69
N ARG A 112 -10.72 -3.55 13.27
CA ARG A 112 -10.01 -3.32 12.00
C ARG A 112 -10.80 -3.78 10.80
N ILE A 113 -10.58 -3.10 9.68
CA ILE A 113 -11.10 -3.51 8.37
C ILE A 113 -10.15 -4.55 7.80
N VAL A 114 -10.68 -5.71 7.44
CA VAL A 114 -9.91 -6.86 6.97
C VAL A 114 -10.47 -7.37 5.66
N ILE A 115 -9.58 -8.01 4.90
CA ILE A 115 -9.98 -8.88 3.80
C ILE A 115 -10.05 -10.30 4.37
N ALA A 116 -11.24 -10.89 4.34
CA ALA A 116 -11.48 -12.25 4.78
C ALA A 116 -12.00 -13.07 3.60
N ALA A 117 -11.51 -14.30 3.47
CA ALA A 117 -12.14 -15.34 2.67
C ALA A 117 -13.07 -16.12 3.60
N VAL A 118 -14.36 -16.17 3.29
CA VAL A 118 -15.36 -16.99 4.01
C VAL A 118 -15.87 -18.04 3.03
N ASN A 119 -15.65 -19.32 3.33
CA ASN A 119 -15.98 -20.45 2.44
C ASN A 119 -15.41 -20.27 1.01
N GLY A 120 -14.21 -19.68 0.91
CA GLY A 120 -13.53 -19.40 -0.36
C GLY A 120 -13.88 -18.05 -1.02
N GLU A 121 -14.90 -17.32 -0.53
CA GLU A 121 -15.31 -16.03 -1.11
C GLU A 121 -14.68 -14.84 -0.36
N LEU A 122 -14.06 -13.93 -1.12
CA LEU A 122 -13.43 -12.75 -0.55
C LEU A 122 -14.44 -11.65 -0.22
N THR A 123 -14.32 -11.09 0.97
CA THR A 123 -15.15 -9.98 1.47
C THR A 123 -14.31 -9.00 2.27
N VAL A 124 -14.64 -7.72 2.18
CA VAL A 124 -14.11 -6.66 3.03
C VAL A 124 -15.13 -6.33 4.12
N LYS A 125 -14.72 -6.48 5.37
CA LYS A 125 -15.59 -6.24 6.55
C LYS A 125 -14.78 -5.74 7.73
N ARG A 126 -15.47 -5.15 8.70
CA ARG A 126 -14.88 -4.84 10.00
C ARG A 126 -14.88 -6.08 10.88
N LEU A 127 -13.70 -6.49 11.33
CA LEU A 127 -13.54 -7.61 12.23
C LEU A 127 -14.05 -7.23 13.62
N SER A 128 -14.94 -8.03 14.18
CA SER A 128 -15.40 -7.94 15.57
C SER A 128 -15.04 -9.22 16.31
N LYS A 129 -14.37 -9.09 17.45
CA LYS A 129 -13.98 -10.17 18.35
C LYS A 129 -14.43 -9.81 19.76
N LYS A 130 -15.66 -10.17 20.13
CA LYS A 130 -16.27 -9.81 21.43
C LYS A 130 -16.88 -11.04 22.09
N GLY A 131 -16.56 -11.25 23.37
CA GLY A 131 -17.16 -12.33 24.16
C GLY A 131 -16.91 -13.74 23.59
N GLY A 132 -15.79 -13.95 22.90
CA GLY A 132 -15.48 -15.22 22.22
C GLY A 132 -16.15 -15.40 20.86
N VAL A 133 -17.04 -14.49 20.46
CA VAL A 133 -17.72 -14.52 19.15
C VAL A 133 -16.92 -13.71 18.15
N VAL A 134 -16.67 -14.29 16.98
CA VAL A 134 -16.05 -13.62 15.83
C VAL A 134 -17.14 -13.28 14.82
N GLN A 135 -17.20 -12.00 14.42
CA GLN A 135 -18.14 -11.52 13.42
C GLN A 135 -17.43 -10.63 12.39
N LEU A 136 -17.91 -10.67 11.17
CA LEU A 136 -17.55 -9.73 10.12
C LEU A 136 -18.70 -8.74 9.93
N LEU A 137 -18.49 -7.53 10.42
CA LEU A 137 -19.50 -6.48 10.43
C LEU A 137 -19.44 -5.66 9.14
N PRO A 138 -20.56 -5.49 8.41
CA PRO A 138 -20.65 -4.46 7.38
C PRO A 138 -20.67 -3.07 8.02
N ALA A 139 -20.29 -2.06 7.25
CA ALA A 139 -20.50 -0.65 7.58
C ALA A 139 -21.57 -0.08 6.62
N ASN A 140 -22.73 -0.74 6.62
CA ASN A 140 -23.93 -0.34 5.90
C ASN A 140 -25.15 -1.05 6.52
N PRO A 141 -26.16 -0.30 7.03
CA PRO A 141 -27.35 -0.85 7.69
C PRO A 141 -28.19 -1.81 6.82
N LYS A 142 -28.03 -1.76 5.49
CA LYS A 142 -28.73 -2.66 4.57
C LYS A 142 -28.19 -4.09 4.58
N PHE A 143 -27.02 -4.32 5.18
CA PHE A 143 -26.33 -5.59 5.20
C PHE A 143 -26.29 -6.14 6.63
N LYS A 144 -26.41 -7.47 6.76
CA LYS A 144 -26.34 -8.14 8.07
C LYS A 144 -24.89 -8.52 8.41
N PRO A 145 -24.52 -8.53 9.71
CA PRO A 145 -23.30 -9.17 10.18
C PRO A 145 -23.20 -10.62 9.71
N ILE A 146 -21.98 -11.04 9.39
CA ILE A 146 -21.67 -12.46 9.15
C ILE A 146 -21.06 -13.00 10.43
N GLU A 147 -21.76 -13.93 11.08
CA GLU A 147 -21.23 -14.64 12.25
C GLU A 147 -20.35 -15.79 11.79
N ILE A 148 -19.22 -15.96 12.44
CA ILE A 148 -18.26 -17.02 12.11
C ILE A 148 -18.44 -18.14 13.12
N THR A 149 -18.98 -19.26 12.67
CA THR A 149 -19.17 -20.48 13.45
C THR A 149 -18.14 -21.53 13.04
N GLU A 150 -18.11 -22.67 13.74
CA GLU A 150 -17.25 -23.81 13.40
C GLU A 150 -17.56 -24.42 12.02
N GLU A 151 -18.74 -24.13 11.45
CA GLU A 151 -19.15 -24.58 10.12
C GLU A 151 -18.57 -23.71 9.00
N ASN A 152 -17.99 -22.56 9.32
CA ASN A 152 -17.45 -21.63 8.34
C ASN A 152 -15.93 -21.69 8.31
N GLU A 153 -15.37 -21.92 7.12
CA GLU A 153 -13.95 -21.72 6.92
C GLU A 153 -13.68 -20.24 6.69
N MET A 154 -13.03 -19.60 7.67
CA MET A 154 -12.62 -18.21 7.57
C MET A 154 -11.09 -18.08 7.56
N VAL A 155 -10.57 -17.40 6.54
CA VAL A 155 -9.14 -17.05 6.45
C VAL A 155 -9.00 -15.54 6.26
N ILE A 156 -8.25 -14.89 7.16
CA ILE A 156 -7.92 -13.47 6.99
C ILE A 156 -6.70 -13.36 6.09
N TRP A 157 -6.86 -12.64 4.98
CA TRP A 157 -5.79 -12.39 4.02
C TRP A 157 -4.89 -11.22 4.42
N GLY A 158 -5.46 -10.24 5.14
CA GLY A 158 -4.71 -9.10 5.66
C GLY A 158 -5.61 -7.97 6.14
N VAL A 159 -4.97 -6.93 6.66
CA VAL A 159 -5.62 -5.73 7.19
C VAL A 159 -5.58 -4.63 6.13
N VAL A 160 -6.70 -3.97 5.90
CA VAL A 160 -6.78 -2.80 5.03
C VAL A 160 -6.13 -1.61 5.75
N THR A 161 -5.09 -1.03 5.15
CA THR A 161 -4.30 0.07 5.74
C THR A 161 -4.59 1.42 5.09
N LEU A 162 -5.04 1.42 3.83
CA LEU A 162 -5.37 2.62 3.07
C LEU A 162 -6.48 2.31 2.06
N VAL A 163 -7.36 3.29 1.86
CA VAL A 163 -8.37 3.30 0.80
C VAL A 163 -8.01 4.44 -0.15
N LEU A 164 -7.92 4.14 -1.43
CA LEU A 164 -7.70 5.11 -2.50
C LEU A 164 -9.01 5.22 -3.30
N HIS A 165 -9.69 6.34 -3.11
CA HIS A 165 -10.90 6.70 -3.82
C HIS A 165 -10.55 7.71 -4.92
N GLU A 166 -10.75 7.33 -6.18
CA GLU A 166 -10.53 8.20 -7.33
C GLU A 166 -11.77 9.07 -7.53
N LEU A 167 -11.59 10.40 -7.43
CA LEU A 167 -12.62 11.37 -7.69
C LEU A 167 -12.63 11.69 -9.20
N ALA A 168 -13.81 11.64 -9.81
CA ALA A 168 -14.03 12.04 -11.21
C ALA A 168 -13.97 13.57 -11.40
#